data_AF-A0A2E7UJN4-F1
#
_entry.id   AF-A0A2E7UJN4-F1
#
_cell.length_a   1.000
_cell.length_b   1.000
_cell.length_c   1.000
_cell.angle_alpha   90.00
_cell.angle_beta   90.00
_cell.angle_gamma   90.00
#
_symmetry.space_group_name_H-M   'P 1'
#
loop_
_entity.id
_entity.type
_entity.pdbx_description
1 polymer ?
#
loop_
_entity_poly.entity_id
_entity_poly.type
_entity_poly.pdbx_seq_one_letter_code
_entity_poly.pdbx_strand_id
1 'polypeptide(L)' 'MTKNNFYIFLYIILIAVGIPWYWPQDSRSLILGAPAWVAVAVLCSLLASCLTAYILFNSSSDEE' A
#
# COMPACT_ATOMS: atom_id res chain seq x y z
N MET A 1 12.33 11.68 13.70
CA MET A 1 12.13 11.12 12.34
C MET A 1 11.45 12.20 11.50
N THR A 2 12.05 12.65 10.40
CA THR A 2 11.45 13.70 9.56
C THR A 2 10.18 13.18 8.87
N LYS A 3 9.22 14.06 8.55
CA LYS A 3 7.97 13.72 7.85
C LYS A 3 8.23 12.86 6.59
N ASN A 4 9.27 13.20 5.82
CA ASN A 4 9.66 12.46 4.63
C ASN A 4 10.09 11.02 4.93
N ASN A 5 10.89 10.80 5.98
CA ASN A 5 11.30 9.45 6.39
C ASN A 5 10.10 8.60 6.82
N PHE A 6 9.06 9.23 7.38
CA PHE A 6 7.83 8.53 7.73
C PHE A 6 7.05 8.09 6.48
N TYR A 7 6.89 8.95 5.46
CA TYR A 7 6.22 8.55 4.21
C TYR A 7 6.96 7.42 3.49
N ILE A 8 8.29 7.50 3.42
CA ILE A 8 9.12 6.42 2.85
C ILE A 8 8.87 5.10 3.58
N PHE A 9 8.87 5.13 4.92
CA PHE A 9 8.62 3.95 5.73
C PHE A 9 7.23 3.34 5.47
N LEU A 10 6.18 4.17 5.32
CA LEU A 10 4.84 3.70 4.96
C LEU A 10 4.80 3.04 3.59
N TYR A 11 5.45 3.62 2.58
CA TYR A 11 5.52 2.99 1.25
C TYR A 11 6.26 1.66 1.27
N ILE A 12 7.36 1.56 2.04
CA ILE A 12 8.09 0.29 2.20
C ILE A 12 7.16 -0.79 2.78
N ILE A 13 6.38 -0.45 3.82
CA ILE A 13 5.41 -1.40 4.41
C ILE A 13 4.33 -1.79 3.39
N LEU A 14 3.77 -0.82 2.68
CA LEU A 14 2.72 -1.08 1.68
C LEU A 14 3.20 -1.99 0.56
N ILE A 15 4.41 -1.76 0.04
CA ILE A 15 5.05 -2.64 -0.94
C ILE A 15 5.28 -4.01 -0.32
N ALA A 16 5.73 -4.04 0.93
CA ALA A 16 6.11 -5.28 1.56
C ALA A 16 4.94 -6.22 1.86
N VAL A 17 3.80 -5.66 2.19
CA VAL A 17 2.56 -6.40 2.36
C VAL A 17 1.90 -6.69 1.00
N GLY A 18 2.01 -5.77 0.04
CA GLY A 18 1.35 -5.89 -1.27
C GLY A 18 1.96 -6.94 -2.18
N ILE A 19 3.26 -7.21 -2.08
CA ILE A 19 3.93 -8.25 -2.87
C ILE A 19 3.83 -9.58 -2.12
N PRO A 20 3.24 -10.63 -2.73
CA PRO A 20 2.89 -11.86 -2.02
C PRO A 20 4.07 -12.84 -1.88
N TRP A 21 5.28 -12.37 -1.54
CA TRP A 21 6.45 -13.24 -1.35
C TRP A 21 6.33 -14.15 -0.13
N TYR A 22 5.50 -13.76 0.84
CA TYR A 22 5.32 -14.46 2.11
C TYR A 22 4.17 -15.48 2.05
N TRP A 23 3.50 -15.61 0.90
CA TRP A 23 2.40 -16.54 0.76
C TRP A 23 2.82 -17.93 0.33
N PRO A 24 2.22 -18.98 0.91
CA PRO A 24 2.45 -20.35 0.49
C PRO A 24 2.05 -20.54 -0.97
N GLN A 25 2.86 -21.28 -1.74
CA GLN A 25 2.57 -21.63 -3.14
C GLN A 25 1.20 -22.35 -3.27
N ASP A 26 0.82 -23.12 -2.26
CA ASP A 26 -0.43 -23.88 -2.21
C ASP A 26 -1.60 -23.10 -1.59
N SER A 27 -1.49 -21.78 -1.45
CA SER A 27 -2.57 -20.97 -0.87
C SER A 27 -3.81 -20.99 -1.77
N ARG A 28 -4.84 -21.75 -1.37
CA ARG A 28 -6.16 -21.81 -2.04
C ARG A 28 -7.18 -20.84 -1.47
N SER A 29 -6.75 -19.89 -0.64
CA SER A 29 -7.66 -18.91 -0.06
C SER A 29 -8.18 -17.98 -1.15
N LEU A 30 -9.51 -17.95 -1.30
CA LEU A 30 -10.20 -17.10 -2.26
C LEU A 30 -10.98 -16.01 -1.52
N ILE A 31 -10.85 -14.78 -1.98
CA ILE A 31 -11.65 -13.63 -1.55
C ILE A 31 -12.36 -13.11 -2.80
N LEU A 32 -13.69 -13.09 -2.77
CA LEU A 32 -14.54 -12.61 -3.89
C LEU A 32 -14.24 -13.32 -5.24
N GLY A 33 -13.83 -14.58 -5.20
CA GLY A 33 -13.51 -15.37 -6.40
C GLY A 33 -12.10 -15.17 -6.95
N ALA A 34 -11.30 -14.27 -6.38
CA ALA A 34 -9.89 -14.12 -6.70
C ALA A 34 -9.01 -14.74 -5.59
N PRO A 35 -7.75 -15.12 -5.90
CA PRO A 35 -6.79 -15.46 -4.86
C PRO A 35 -6.69 -14.32 -3.86
N ALA A 36 -6.68 -14.65 -2.58
CA ALA A 36 -6.74 -13.64 -1.54
C ALA A 36 -5.57 -12.61 -1.66
N TRP A 37 -4.45 -12.95 -2.30
CA TRP A 37 -3.24 -12.11 -2.35
C TRP A 37 -3.44 -11.03 -3.36
N VAL A 38 -4.24 -11.32 -4.40
CA VAL A 38 -4.69 -10.33 -5.35
C VAL A 38 -5.51 -9.28 -4.60
N ALA A 39 -6.42 -9.70 -3.70
CA ALA A 39 -7.21 -8.77 -2.91
C ALA A 39 -6.32 -7.92 -1.98
N VAL A 40 -5.32 -8.51 -1.31
CA VAL A 40 -4.35 -7.78 -0.48
C VAL A 40 -3.51 -6.81 -1.33
N ALA A 41 -2.99 -7.24 -2.47
CA ALA A 41 -2.20 -6.41 -3.38
C ALA A 41 -3.00 -5.21 -3.91
N VAL A 42 -4.26 -5.43 -4.29
CA VAL A 42 -5.18 -4.37 -4.72
C VAL A 42 -5.45 -3.39 -3.59
N LEU A 43 -5.70 -3.88 -2.37
CA LEU A 43 -5.91 -3.02 -1.20
C LEU A 43 -4.66 -2.18 -0.87
N CYS A 44 -3.47 -2.79 -0.88
CA CYS A 44 -2.20 -2.07 -0.70
C CYS A 44 -1.99 -1.01 -1.78
N SER A 45 -2.33 -1.31 -3.03
CA SER A 45 -2.24 -0.34 -4.13
C SER A 45 -3.19 0.84 -3.95
N LEU A 46 -4.42 0.57 -3.49
CA LEU A 46 -5.40 1.61 -3.17
C LEU A 46 -4.90 2.52 -2.04
N LEU A 47 -4.41 1.93 -0.95
CA LEU A 47 -3.85 2.68 0.18
C LEU A 47 -2.64 3.53 -0.23
N ALA A 48 -1.75 3.00 -1.07
CA ALA A 48 -0.63 3.75 -1.62
C ALA A 48 -1.10 4.95 -2.45
N SER A 49 -2.14 4.78 -3.28
CA SER A 49 -2.74 5.87 -4.05
C SER A 49 -3.36 6.94 -3.15
N CYS A 50 -4.09 6.55 -2.11
CA CYS A 50 -4.65 7.49 -1.13
C CYS A 50 -3.55 8.23 -0.36
N LEU A 51 -2.47 7.54 0.02
CA LEU A 51 -1.32 8.16 0.67
C LEU A 51 -0.65 9.20 -0.26
N THR A 52 -0.46 8.86 -1.53
CA THR A 52 0.07 9.81 -2.53
C THR A 52 -0.84 11.04 -2.65
N ALA A 53 -2.15 10.83 -2.78
CA ALA A 53 -3.11 11.93 -2.89
C ALA A 53 -3.10 12.82 -1.63
N TYR A 54 -3.01 12.22 -0.44
CA TYR A 54 -2.92 12.95 0.83
C TYR A 54 -1.64 13.79 0.93
N ILE A 55 -0.49 13.21 0.57
CA ILE A 55 0.79 13.94 0.56
C ILE A 55 0.71 15.13 -0.40
N LEU A 56 0.18 14.92 -1.61
CA LEU A 56 0.06 15.97 -2.63
C LEU A 56 -0.86 17.10 -2.16
N PHE A 57 -2.02 16.76 -1.59
CA PHE A 57 -2.99 17.71 -1.06
C PHE A 57 -2.39 18.55 0.08
N ASN A 58 -1.67 17.92 1.01
CA ASN A 58 -1.04 18.67 2.10
C ASN A 58 0.13 19.52 1.60
N SER A 59 0.91 19.07 0.62
CA SER A 59 1.98 19.89 0.06
C SER A 59 1.47 21.12 -0.67
N SER A 60 0.32 21.02 -1.36
CA SER A 60 -0.28 22.18 -2.06
C SER A 60 -0.83 23.22 -1.09
N SER A 61 -1.35 22.81 0.06
CA SER A 61 -1.86 23.74 1.09
C SER A 61 -0.75 24.45 1.86
N ASP A 62 0.47 23.92 1.86
CA ASP A 62 1.63 24.56 2.51
C ASP A 62 2.24 25.67 1.63
N GLU A 63 1.86 25.77 0.35
CA GLU A 63 2.35 26.78 -0.62
C GLU A 63 1.45 28.04 -0.74
N GLU A 64 0.24 28.01 -0.15
CA GLU A 64 -0.72 29.13 -0.13
C GLU A 64 -0.64 29.94 1.18
#